data_AF-A0ABD2ZLS6-F1
#
_entry.id   AF-A0ABD2ZLS6-F1
#
_cell.length_a   1.000
_cell.length_b   1.000
_cell.length_c   1.000
_cell.angle_alpha   90.00
_cell.angle_beta   90.00
_cell.angle_gamma   90.00
#
_symmetry.space_group_name_H-M   'P 1'
#
loop_
_entity.id
_entity.type
_entity.pdbx_description
1 polymer ?
#
loop_
_entity_poly.entity_id
_entity_poly.type
_entity_poly.pdbx_seq_one_letter_code
_entity_poly.pdbx_strand_id
1 'polypeptide(L)'
;MAKDSYEEAIAALEKLLSEKEELGPVAAAKIDQITAELQTPDSKTFDPVERIKNGFIKFKRETYEYAICQSPKYMVFACADSRVCPSVVLGFGPGEAFTIRNIANMVPQYDKLKYSGVGAAVEYAVLHLKVEHIVVIGHSACGGIKGLMSIQRMDPPPLILLKIGSKFVYLQETR
;
A
#
# COMPACT_ATOMS: atom_id res chain seq x y z
N MET A 1 24.69 -7.25 -8.33
CA MET A 1 24.59 -7.70 -6.93
C MET A 1 23.81 -9.00 -6.80
N ALA A 2 22.51 -9.07 -7.09
CA ALA A 2 21.79 -10.36 -6.99
C ALA A 2 22.13 -11.35 -8.13
N LYS A 3 22.31 -10.84 -9.36
CA LYS A 3 22.57 -11.66 -10.56
C LYS A 3 23.90 -12.43 -10.48
N ASP A 4 24.93 -11.75 -9.98
CA ASP A 4 26.29 -12.29 -9.81
C ASP A 4 26.32 -13.45 -8.79
N SER A 5 25.47 -13.39 -7.75
CA SER A 5 25.35 -14.45 -6.73
C SER A 5 24.72 -15.74 -7.24
N TYR A 6 23.85 -15.67 -8.27
CA TYR A 6 23.22 -16.87 -8.84
C TYR A 6 24.16 -17.58 -9.81
N GLU A 7 24.93 -16.83 -10.60
CA GLU A 7 25.89 -17.39 -11.55
C GLU A 7 27.03 -18.13 -10.82
N GLU A 8 27.52 -17.59 -9.69
CA GLU A 8 28.48 -18.29 -8.84
C GLU A 8 27.90 -19.57 -8.20
N ALA A 9 26.63 -19.53 -7.77
CA ALA A 9 25.97 -20.69 -7.20
C ALA A 9 25.75 -21.81 -8.23
N ILE A 10 25.42 -21.45 -9.48
CA ILE A 10 25.27 -22.40 -10.59
C ILE A 10 26.61 -23.05 -10.91
N ALA A 11 27.68 -22.26 -11.07
CA ALA A 11 29.01 -22.77 -11.36
C ALA A 11 29.56 -23.70 -10.25
N ALA A 12 29.30 -23.37 -8.98
CA ALA A 12 29.67 -24.22 -7.85
C ALA A 12 28.91 -25.55 -7.86
N LEU A 13 27.63 -25.53 -8.23
CA LEU A 13 26.80 -26.73 -8.32
C LEU A 13 27.25 -27.63 -9.48
N GLU A 14 27.54 -27.06 -10.64
CA GLU A 14 28.06 -27.79 -11.82
C GLU A 14 29.40 -28.48 -11.50
N LYS A 15 30.29 -27.79 -10.79
CA LYS A 15 31.56 -28.35 -10.35
C LYS A 15 31.36 -29.55 -9.41
N LEU A 16 30.48 -29.44 -8.42
CA LEU A 16 30.16 -30.53 -7.49
C LEU A 16 29.53 -31.75 -8.20
N LEU A 17 28.76 -31.52 -9.26
CA LEU A 17 28.18 -32.58 -10.08
C LEU A 17 29.22 -33.28 -10.96
N SER A 18 30.23 -32.55 -11.45
CA SER A 18 31.34 -33.12 -12.21
C SER A 18 32.29 -33.98 -11.36
N GLU A 19 32.44 -33.66 -10.07
CA GLU A 19 33.32 -34.38 -9.14
C GLU A 19 32.67 -35.64 -8.55
N LYS A 20 31.35 -35.81 -8.71
CA LYS A 20 30.60 -36.97 -8.18
C LYS A 20 29.78 -37.62 -9.29
N GLU A 21 30.45 -38.37 -10.17
CA GLU A 21 29.83 -39.08 -11.31
C GLU A 21 28.60 -39.94 -10.92
N GLU A 22 28.58 -40.53 -9.72
CA GLU A 22 27.44 -41.30 -9.21
C GLU A 22 26.18 -40.46 -8.92
N LEU A 23 26.32 -39.13 -8.77
CA LEU A 23 25.19 -38.21 -8.59
C LEU A 23 24.67 -37.61 -9.90
N GLY A 24 25.39 -37.77 -11.02
CA GLY A 24 24.95 -37.28 -12.33
C GLY A 24 23.52 -37.70 -12.72
N PRO A 25 23.14 -38.99 -12.60
CA PRO A 25 21.78 -39.43 -12.92
C PRO A 25 20.73 -38.90 -11.95
N VAL A 26 21.08 -38.80 -10.66
CA VAL A 26 20.19 -38.30 -9.60
C VAL A 26 19.95 -36.80 -9.74
N ALA A 27 20.99 -36.06 -10.12
CA ALA A 27 20.94 -34.63 -10.37
C ALA A 27 20.19 -34.31 -11.64
N ALA A 28 20.45 -35.03 -12.74
CA ALA A 28 19.70 -34.89 -13.98
C ALA A 28 18.20 -35.17 -13.75
N ALA A 29 17.87 -36.26 -13.05
CA ALA A 29 16.47 -36.57 -12.72
C ALA A 29 15.81 -35.48 -11.86
N LYS A 30 16.53 -34.88 -10.90
CA LYS A 30 16.02 -33.75 -10.11
C LYS A 30 15.89 -32.46 -10.93
N ILE A 31 16.83 -32.20 -11.85
CA ILE A 31 16.77 -31.04 -12.75
C ILE A 31 15.58 -31.20 -13.69
N ASP A 32 15.34 -32.38 -14.26
CA ASP A 32 14.18 -32.67 -15.09
C ASP A 32 12.87 -32.53 -14.30
N GLN A 33 12.86 -32.99 -13.04
CA GLN A 33 11.71 -32.84 -12.15
C GLN A 33 11.41 -31.36 -11.84
N ILE A 34 12.43 -30.58 -11.48
CA ILE A 34 12.31 -29.14 -11.22
C ILE A 34 11.91 -28.38 -12.49
N THR A 35 12.49 -28.75 -13.64
CA THR A 35 12.18 -28.14 -14.93
C THR A 35 10.74 -28.45 -15.34
N ALA A 36 10.25 -29.67 -15.10
CA ALA A 36 8.85 -30.02 -15.32
C ALA A 36 7.90 -29.24 -14.39
N GLU A 37 8.25 -29.10 -13.10
CA GLU A 37 7.50 -28.28 -12.13
C GLU A 37 7.47 -26.79 -12.51
N LEU A 38 8.55 -26.26 -13.09
CA LEU A 38 8.63 -24.87 -13.56
C LEU A 38 7.96 -24.68 -14.94
N GLN A 39 7.90 -25.71 -15.77
CA GLN A 39 7.27 -25.70 -17.09
C GLN A 39 5.77 -25.97 -17.05
N THR A 40 5.23 -26.53 -15.97
CA THR A 40 3.79 -26.45 -15.75
C THR A 40 3.44 -24.97 -15.63
N PRO A 41 2.67 -24.37 -16.55
CA PRO A 41 2.09 -23.06 -16.27
C PRO A 41 1.36 -23.26 -14.96
N ASP A 42 1.67 -22.45 -13.95
CA ASP A 42 1.07 -22.50 -12.63
C ASP A 42 -0.44 -22.28 -12.82
N SER A 43 -1.14 -23.35 -13.17
CA SER A 43 -2.57 -23.44 -13.47
C SER A 43 -3.35 -23.44 -12.16
N LYS A 44 -2.77 -22.86 -11.12
CA LYS A 44 -3.53 -22.47 -9.94
C LYS A 44 -4.45 -21.38 -10.42
N THR A 45 -5.69 -21.77 -10.72
CA THR A 45 -6.82 -20.87 -10.80
C THR A 45 -6.69 -19.85 -9.68
N PHE A 46 -6.59 -18.58 -10.05
CA PHE A 46 -6.45 -17.50 -9.08
C PHE A 46 -7.63 -17.54 -8.12
N ASP A 47 -7.35 -17.90 -6.87
CA ASP A 47 -8.34 -17.84 -5.81
C ASP A 47 -8.16 -16.52 -5.04
N PRO A 48 -9.10 -15.57 -5.17
CA PRO A 48 -9.02 -14.28 -4.48
C PRO A 48 -9.07 -14.42 -2.96
N VAL A 49 -9.77 -15.44 -2.44
CA VAL A 49 -9.90 -15.68 -1.00
C VAL A 49 -8.58 -16.17 -0.44
N GLU A 50 -7.95 -17.15 -1.10
CA GLU A 50 -6.62 -17.65 -0.71
C GLU A 50 -5.56 -16.55 -0.82
N ARG A 51 -5.63 -15.69 -1.84
CA ARG A 51 -4.73 -14.54 -1.97
C ARG A 51 -4.81 -13.59 -0.77
N ILE A 52 -6.01 -13.34 -0.25
CA ILE A 52 -6.24 -12.49 0.93
C ILE A 52 -5.73 -13.19 2.20
N LYS A 53 -6.05 -14.48 2.39
CA LYS A 53 -5.57 -15.27 3.54
C LYS A 53 -4.04 -15.26 3.62
N ASN A 54 -3.38 -15.54 2.50
CA ASN A 54 -1.92 -15.54 2.40
C ASN A 54 -1.33 -14.15 2.68
N GLY A 55 -1.99 -13.07 2.23
CA GLY A 55 -1.62 -11.71 2.56
C GLY A 55 -1.69 -11.42 4.06
N PHE A 56 -2.73 -11.88 4.73
CA PHE A 56 -2.89 -11.70 6.18
C PHE A 56 -1.88 -12.54 7.00
N ILE A 57 -1.59 -13.77 6.56
CA ILE A 57 -0.57 -14.61 7.17
C ILE A 57 0.81 -13.93 7.05
N LYS A 58 1.13 -13.39 5.87
CA LYS A 58 2.35 -12.61 5.65
C LYS A 58 2.44 -11.42 6.61
N PHE A 59 1.37 -10.63 6.71
CA PHE A 59 1.29 -9.50 7.64
C PHE A 59 1.54 -9.93 9.09
N LYS A 60 0.94 -11.04 9.53
CA LYS A 60 1.15 -11.56 10.90
C LYS A 60 2.61 -11.92 11.19
N ARG A 61 3.32 -12.45 10.20
CA ARG A 61 4.71 -12.87 10.36
C ARG A 61 5.67 -11.69 10.34
N GLU A 62 5.42 -10.70 9.48
CA GLU A 62 6.41 -9.68 9.11
C GLU A 62 6.14 -8.31 9.74
N THR A 63 4.94 -8.06 10.26
CA THR A 63 4.50 -6.70 10.61
C THR A 63 3.69 -6.62 11.91
N TYR A 64 3.43 -7.75 12.55
CA TYR A 64 2.52 -7.82 13.70
C TYR A 64 3.08 -7.18 14.98
N GLU A 65 4.38 -6.95 15.08
CA GLU A 65 4.99 -6.32 16.27
C GLU A 65 4.46 -4.90 16.53
N TYR A 66 3.94 -4.22 15.50
CA TYR A 66 3.28 -2.91 15.64
C TYR A 66 1.83 -2.97 16.17
N ALA A 67 1.30 -4.16 16.47
CA ALA A 67 -0.10 -4.32 16.87
C ALA A 67 -0.39 -3.97 18.35
N ILE A 68 0.63 -3.72 19.17
CA ILE A 68 0.47 -3.52 20.63
C ILE A 68 0.05 -2.08 20.96
N CYS A 69 0.60 -1.08 20.26
CA CYS A 69 0.28 0.33 20.48
C CYS A 69 0.57 1.15 19.20
N GLN A 70 -0.18 2.23 18.99
CA GLN A 70 0.05 3.17 17.88
C GLN A 70 0.32 4.59 18.41
N SER A 71 1.27 5.28 17.80
CA SER A 71 1.52 6.72 18.03
C SER A 71 1.93 7.39 16.71
N PRO A 72 1.02 7.45 15.73
CA PRO A 72 1.32 8.05 14.43
C PRO A 72 1.60 9.54 14.57
N LYS A 73 2.58 10.03 13.81
CA LYS A 73 2.92 11.46 13.76
C LYS A 73 2.07 12.22 12.74
N TYR A 74 1.54 11.51 11.75
CA TYR A 74 0.79 12.07 10.64
C TYR A 74 -0.66 11.58 10.66
N MET A 75 -1.59 12.47 10.41
CA MET A 75 -2.91 12.15 9.87
C MET A 75 -2.92 12.46 8.38
N VAL A 76 -3.42 11.55 7.54
CA VAL A 76 -3.41 11.72 6.08
C VAL A 76 -4.81 11.54 5.52
N PHE A 77 -5.30 12.55 4.80
CA PHE A 77 -6.44 12.44 3.90
C PHE A 77 -5.94 12.15 2.48
N ALA A 78 -6.33 10.99 1.94
CA ALA A 78 -5.99 10.58 0.58
C ALA A 78 -7.22 10.09 -0.19
N CYS A 79 -7.13 10.04 -1.51
CA CYS A 79 -8.25 9.59 -2.32
C CYS A 79 -8.45 8.07 -2.18
N ALA A 80 -9.69 7.61 -2.32
CA ALA A 80 -10.05 6.20 -2.39
C ALA A 80 -9.53 5.50 -3.68
N ASP A 81 -8.98 6.26 -4.63
CA ASP A 81 -8.39 5.75 -5.87
C ASP A 81 -7.32 4.68 -5.61
N SER A 82 -7.49 3.50 -6.21
CA SER A 82 -6.66 2.32 -5.92
C SER A 82 -5.20 2.46 -6.32
N ARG A 83 -4.86 3.45 -7.16
CA ARG A 83 -3.50 3.68 -7.67
C ARG A 83 -2.62 4.46 -6.69
N VAL A 84 -3.22 5.18 -5.74
CA VAL A 84 -2.52 6.14 -4.88
C VAL A 84 -2.67 5.78 -3.40
N CYS A 85 -2.13 4.63 -3.01
CA CYS A 85 -2.05 4.26 -1.60
C CYS A 85 -1.07 5.20 -0.88
N PRO A 86 -1.50 5.99 0.13
CA PRO A 86 -0.64 6.99 0.76
C PRO A 86 0.59 6.40 1.44
N SER A 87 0.47 5.20 2.04
CA SER A 87 1.63 4.51 2.62
C SER A 87 2.70 4.16 1.59
N VAL A 88 2.29 3.79 0.37
CA VAL A 88 3.23 3.47 -0.71
C VAL A 88 3.83 4.75 -1.31
N VAL A 89 2.97 5.74 -1.61
CA VAL A 89 3.39 6.99 -2.27
C VAL A 89 4.36 7.81 -1.41
N LEU A 90 4.15 7.82 -0.08
CA LEU A 90 4.95 8.62 0.85
C LEU A 90 6.01 7.80 1.60
N GLY A 91 6.05 6.49 1.37
CA GLY A 91 6.98 5.59 2.05
C GLY A 91 6.69 5.41 3.55
N PHE A 92 5.44 5.56 3.99
CA PHE A 92 5.10 5.33 5.39
C PHE A 92 5.11 3.85 5.74
N GLY A 93 5.82 3.53 6.81
CA GLY A 93 5.74 2.27 7.51
C GLY A 93 4.44 2.13 8.33
N PRO A 94 4.15 0.90 8.79
CA PRO A 94 3.06 0.63 9.71
C PRO A 94 3.16 1.49 10.99
N GLY A 95 2.06 2.12 11.38
CA GLY A 95 1.99 2.95 12.59
C GLY A 95 2.48 4.40 12.45
N GLU A 96 3.07 4.79 11.31
CA GLU A 96 3.55 6.17 11.11
C GLU A 96 2.44 7.17 10.78
N ALA A 97 1.38 6.70 10.09
CA ALA A 97 0.29 7.54 9.61
C ALA A 97 -1.10 6.98 9.93
N PHE A 98 -1.96 7.80 10.54
CA PHE A 98 -3.39 7.57 10.69
C PHE A 98 -4.12 8.07 9.44
N THR A 99 -4.61 7.15 8.60
CA THR A 99 -5.06 7.49 7.24
C THR A 99 -6.58 7.41 7.09
N ILE A 100 -7.18 8.46 6.52
CA ILE A 100 -8.55 8.47 6.01
C ILE A 100 -8.54 8.51 4.49
N ARG A 101 -9.32 7.61 3.87
CA ARG A 101 -9.48 7.56 2.41
C ARG A 101 -10.94 7.71 2.02
N ASN A 102 -11.24 8.72 1.20
CA ASN A 102 -12.58 8.94 0.66
C ASN A 102 -12.51 9.47 -0.78
N ILE A 103 -13.65 9.60 -1.44
CA ILE A 103 -13.71 10.10 -2.82
C ILE A 103 -13.16 11.53 -2.84
N ALA A 104 -12.15 11.77 -3.68
CA ALA A 104 -11.48 13.06 -3.85
C ALA A 104 -10.88 13.66 -2.57
N ASN A 105 -10.46 12.82 -1.60
CA ASN A 105 -9.70 13.23 -0.41
C ASN A 105 -10.32 14.45 0.32
N MET A 106 -11.64 14.46 0.40
CA MET A 106 -12.44 15.58 0.88
C MET A 106 -12.41 15.69 2.40
N VAL A 107 -12.26 16.92 2.88
CA VAL A 107 -12.40 17.29 4.28
C VAL A 107 -13.58 18.26 4.38
N PRO A 108 -14.80 17.77 4.68
CA PRO A 108 -15.96 18.63 4.78
C PRO A 108 -15.87 19.55 6.01
N GLN A 109 -16.72 20.59 6.00
CA GLN A 109 -16.97 21.40 7.19
C GLN A 109 -17.47 20.53 8.34
N TYR A 110 -17.20 20.99 9.56
CA TYR A 110 -17.68 20.31 10.75
C TYR A 110 -19.21 20.27 10.77
N ASP A 111 -19.76 19.06 10.78
CA ASP A 111 -21.18 18.80 10.97
C ASP A 111 -21.32 17.47 11.73
N LYS A 112 -21.89 17.54 12.94
CA LYS A 112 -22.08 16.38 13.82
C LYS A 112 -23.01 15.32 13.24
N LEU A 113 -23.90 15.68 12.33
CA LEU A 113 -24.93 14.82 11.77
C LEU A 113 -24.56 14.33 10.37
N LYS A 114 -24.07 15.21 9.50
CA LYS A 114 -23.81 14.90 8.08
C LYS A 114 -22.45 14.25 7.84
N TYR A 115 -21.43 14.65 8.61
CA TYR A 115 -20.03 14.28 8.34
C TYR A 115 -19.33 13.70 9.57
N SER A 116 -20.11 12.98 10.41
CA SER A 116 -19.64 12.38 11.65
C SER A 116 -18.43 11.47 11.48
N GLY A 117 -18.31 10.74 10.36
CA GLY A 117 -17.16 9.88 10.08
C GLY A 117 -15.84 10.64 9.97
N VAL A 118 -15.79 11.73 9.19
CA VAL A 118 -14.58 12.56 9.10
C VAL A 118 -14.35 13.32 10.40
N GLY A 119 -15.41 13.86 11.01
CA GLY A 119 -15.33 14.56 12.29
C GLY A 119 -14.70 13.70 13.39
N ALA A 120 -15.22 12.48 13.59
CA ALA A 120 -14.71 11.53 14.57
C ALA A 120 -13.26 11.12 14.28
N ALA A 121 -12.87 10.94 13.01
CA ALA A 121 -11.50 10.63 12.65
C ALA A 121 -10.52 11.76 13.01
N VAL A 122 -10.88 13.01 12.71
CA VAL A 122 -10.06 14.18 13.06
C VAL A 122 -9.97 14.34 14.58
N GLU A 123 -11.11 14.22 15.28
CA GLU A 123 -11.16 14.29 16.74
C GLU A 123 -10.26 13.23 17.38
N TYR A 124 -10.34 11.98 16.92
CA TYR A 124 -9.50 10.89 17.41
C TYR A 124 -8.01 11.12 17.13
N ALA A 125 -7.65 11.52 15.90
CA ALA A 125 -6.27 11.79 15.53
C ALA A 125 -5.65 12.91 16.39
N VAL A 126 -6.37 14.03 16.57
CA VAL A 126 -5.85 15.22 17.25
C VAL A 126 -5.91 15.07 18.78
N LEU A 127 -7.06 14.64 19.32
CA LEU A 127 -7.26 14.63 20.77
C LEU A 127 -6.73 13.37 21.44
N HIS A 128 -6.74 12.22 20.75
CA HIS A 128 -6.36 10.94 21.35
C HIS A 128 -4.99 10.46 20.88
N LEU A 129 -4.75 10.42 19.56
CA LEU A 129 -3.47 9.95 19.00
C LEU A 129 -2.36 11.02 19.05
N LYS A 130 -2.73 12.29 19.24
CA LYS A 130 -1.81 13.44 19.31
C LYS A 130 -0.91 13.56 18.06
N VAL A 131 -1.50 13.38 16.88
CA VAL A 131 -0.78 13.58 15.62
C VAL A 131 -0.22 15.00 15.56
N GLU A 132 0.99 15.14 15.01
CA GLU A 132 1.69 16.42 14.90
C GLU A 132 1.37 17.13 13.58
N HIS A 133 0.97 16.37 12.57
CA HIS A 133 0.74 16.85 11.22
C HIS A 133 -0.57 16.31 10.66
N ILE A 134 -1.34 17.16 9.98
CA ILE A 134 -2.48 16.76 9.16
C ILE A 134 -2.14 17.10 7.71
N VAL A 135 -2.16 16.10 6.83
CA VAL A 135 -1.80 16.22 5.42
C VAL A 135 -3.01 15.87 4.57
N VAL A 136 -3.35 16.73 3.61
CA VAL A 136 -4.39 16.46 2.60
C VAL A 136 -3.71 16.34 1.25
N ILE A 137 -3.84 15.18 0.61
CA ILE A 137 -3.08 14.83 -0.58
C ILE A 137 -4.05 14.56 -1.72
N GLY A 138 -3.98 15.44 -2.72
CA GLY A 138 -4.65 15.25 -4.01
C GLY A 138 -3.82 14.36 -4.94
N HIS A 139 -4.40 13.97 -6.07
CA HIS A 139 -3.68 13.25 -7.11
C HIS A 139 -4.15 13.65 -8.50
N SER A 140 -3.27 13.46 -9.48
CA SER A 140 -3.57 13.69 -10.89
C SER A 140 -4.68 12.74 -11.39
N ALA A 141 -5.44 13.21 -12.39
CA ALA A 141 -6.54 12.46 -13.01
C ALA A 141 -7.56 11.89 -12.00
N CYS A 142 -7.88 12.64 -10.94
CA CYS A 142 -8.86 12.23 -9.93
C CYS A 142 -10.28 12.13 -10.52
N GLY A 143 -10.84 10.92 -10.50
CA GLY A 143 -12.20 10.66 -11.00
C GLY A 143 -13.28 11.43 -10.25
N GLY A 144 -13.12 11.60 -8.92
CA GLY A 144 -14.08 12.37 -8.10
C GLY A 144 -14.09 13.86 -8.45
N ILE A 145 -12.92 14.47 -8.65
CA ILE A 145 -12.81 15.87 -9.09
C ILE A 145 -13.31 16.02 -10.53
N LYS A 146 -12.97 15.08 -11.44
CA LYS A 146 -13.51 15.10 -12.80
C LYS A 146 -15.04 15.04 -12.80
N GLY A 147 -15.63 14.18 -11.96
CA GLY A 147 -17.06 14.09 -11.74
C GLY A 147 -17.65 15.42 -11.27
N LEU A 148 -17.07 16.02 -10.22
CA LEU A 148 -17.47 17.34 -9.71
C LEU A 148 -17.47 18.41 -10.80
N MET A 149 -16.43 18.45 -11.64
CA MET A 149 -16.31 19.43 -12.73
C MET A 149 -17.33 19.22 -13.87
N SER A 150 -17.91 18.02 -13.98
CA SER A 150 -18.90 17.70 -15.01
C SER A 150 -20.35 17.99 -14.61
N ILE A 151 -20.60 18.30 -13.34
CA ILE A 151 -21.94 18.67 -12.86
C ILE A 151 -22.30 20.05 -13.44
N GLN A 152 -23.35 20.11 -14.26
CA GLN A 152 -23.92 21.37 -14.73
C GLN A 152 -24.46 22.13 -13.51
N ARG A 153 -23.83 23.28 -13.20
CA ARG A 153 -24.13 24.08 -12.00
C ARG A 153 -25.58 24.56 -12.02
N MET A 154 -26.36 24.21 -11.00
CA MET A 154 -27.47 25.07 -10.56
C MET A 154 -27.05 26.00 -9.41
N ASP A 155 -26.02 25.66 -8.63
CA ASP A 155 -25.37 26.56 -7.66
C ASP A 155 -23.92 26.10 -7.37
N PRO A 156 -22.98 27.02 -7.05
CA PRO A 156 -21.60 26.64 -6.72
C PRO A 156 -21.51 25.96 -5.34
N PRO A 157 -20.84 24.81 -5.19
CA PRO A 157 -20.58 24.24 -3.88
C PRO A 157 -19.54 25.09 -3.13
N PRO A 158 -19.62 25.18 -1.79
CA PRO A 158 -18.57 25.83 -1.02
C PRO A 158 -17.27 25.04 -1.15
N LEU A 159 -16.24 25.67 -1.72
CA LEU A 159 -14.86 25.22 -1.60
C LEU A 159 -14.43 25.41 -0.15
N ILE A 160 -14.28 24.31 0.57
CA ILE A 160 -13.85 24.33 1.97
C ILE A 160 -12.35 24.04 2.02
N LEU A 161 -11.58 25.09 2.25
CA LEU A 161 -10.17 24.99 2.62
C LEU A 161 -10.11 24.92 4.15
N LEU A 162 -9.86 23.74 4.72
CA LEU A 162 -9.80 23.59 6.17
C LEU A 162 -8.40 23.94 6.69
N LYS A 163 -8.29 24.99 7.52
CA LYS A 163 -7.05 25.42 8.19
C LYS A 163 -7.04 24.93 9.65
N ILE A 164 -6.25 23.92 9.98
CA ILE A 164 -5.92 23.52 11.37
C ILE A 164 -4.41 23.71 11.64
N GLY A 165 -4.02 24.64 12.52
CA GLY A 165 -2.63 24.85 12.98
C GLY A 165 -1.75 25.80 12.14
N SER A 166 -0.43 25.76 12.38
CA SER A 166 0.58 26.68 11.83
C SER A 166 1.46 26.10 10.71
N LYS A 167 1.33 24.82 10.34
CA LYS A 167 2.06 24.20 9.23
C LYS A 167 1.10 23.36 8.38
N PHE A 168 0.93 23.75 7.11
CA PHE A 168 0.22 22.98 6.09
C PHE A 168 1.23 22.47 5.08
N VAL A 169 1.21 21.17 4.81
CA VAL A 169 1.86 20.61 3.63
C VAL A 169 0.73 20.13 2.73
N TYR A 170 0.49 20.89 1.66
CA TYR A 170 -0.42 20.49 0.59
C TYR A 170 0.44 19.94 -0.54
N LEU A 171 0.36 18.64 -0.77
CA LEU A 171 1.00 17.98 -1.90
C LEU A 171 -0.07 17.74 -2.96
N GLN A 172 -0.01 18.51 -4.04
CA GLN A 172 -0.79 18.25 -5.25
C GLN A 172 0.20 17.95 -6.36
N GLU A 173 0.17 16.72 -6.86
CA GLU A 173 0.93 16.35 -8.06
C GLU A 173 0.19 16.89 -9.28
N THR A 174 0.67 18.01 -9.83
CA THR A 174 0.17 18.57 -11.08
C THR A 174 0.87 17.88 -12.25
N ARG A 175 0.15 17.00 -12.94
CA ARG A 175 0.34 16.70 -14.36
C ARG A 175 -1.01 16.72 -15.05
#